data_AF-K9ARI1-F1
#
_entry.id   AF-K9ARI1-F1
#
_cell.length_a   1.000
_cell.length_b   1.000
_cell.length_c   1.000
_cell.angle_alpha   90.00
_cell.angle_beta   90.00
_cell.angle_gamma   90.00
#
_symmetry.space_group_name_H-M   'P 1'
#
loop_
_entity.id
_entity.type
_entity.pdbx_description
1 polymer ?
#
loop_
_entity_poly.entity_id
_entity_poly.type
_entity_poly.pdbx_seq_one_letter_code
_entity_poly.pdbx_strand_id
1 'polypeptide(L)'
;MTQTPSPSPQDHPRNEQADAQPVHPRTGTAHPRIEQADAQTDRTPAPTTPRTTPFDLVSIGRIGVDIYPLQDGVGLESVETFGKYLGGSASNVAVAAARYGLNSAIVTAVGDDPFGRYLRDELTRLGVDNRFVATDTEHNTPVTFCEIFPPDEFPLYFYR
;
A
#
# COMPACT_ATOMS: atom_id res chain seq x y z
N MET A 1 31.02 11.58 -60.01
CA MET A 1 30.11 10.41 -59.94
C MET A 1 30.25 9.78 -58.56
N THR A 2 29.29 10.03 -57.68
CA THR A 2 28.86 9.09 -56.61
C THR A 2 27.56 9.66 -56.05
N GLN A 3 26.47 8.96 -56.34
CA GLN A 3 25.10 9.35 -56.03
C GLN A 3 24.76 9.03 -54.57
N THR A 4 24.01 9.94 -53.94
CA THR A 4 23.19 9.67 -52.76
C THR A 4 21.87 9.02 -53.21
N PRO A 5 21.33 7.99 -52.52
CA PRO A 5 19.93 7.65 -52.67
C PRO A 5 19.09 8.18 -51.49
N SER A 6 17.95 8.78 -51.85
CA SER A 6 16.82 9.17 -50.97
C SER A 6 15.97 7.96 -50.56
N PRO A 7 15.16 8.07 -49.48
CA PRO A 7 14.24 7.02 -49.02
C PRO A 7 12.85 7.15 -49.67
N SER A 8 12.13 6.04 -49.85
CA SER A 8 10.71 5.95 -50.28
C SER A 8 10.16 4.55 -49.90
N PRO A 9 8.82 4.29 -49.89
CA PRO A 9 7.97 4.40 -48.70
C PRO A 9 7.24 3.09 -48.32
N GLN A 10 6.78 3.03 -47.06
CA GLN A 10 5.63 2.28 -46.50
C GLN A 10 5.26 0.88 -47.05
N ASP A 11 5.22 -0.09 -46.15
CA ASP A 11 4.17 -1.12 -46.14
C ASP A 11 3.82 -1.51 -44.69
N HIS A 12 2.64 -1.08 -44.24
CA HIS A 12 1.95 -1.62 -43.07
C HIS A 12 1.08 -2.79 -43.53
N PRO A 13 1.17 -3.99 -42.95
CA PRO A 13 0.08 -4.94 -43.04
C PRO A 13 -1.02 -4.55 -42.03
N ARG A 14 -2.22 -4.33 -42.58
CA ARG A 14 -3.49 -4.21 -41.83
C ARG A 14 -3.86 -5.55 -41.19
N ASN A 15 -4.53 -5.40 -40.06
CA ASN A 15 -5.24 -6.36 -39.25
C ASN A 15 -6.37 -7.09 -40.01
N GLU A 16 -6.46 -8.41 -39.92
CA GLU A 16 -7.67 -9.20 -40.22
C GLU A 16 -7.73 -10.47 -39.35
N GLN A 17 -8.55 -10.38 -38.30
CA GLN A 17 -9.45 -11.39 -37.72
C GLN A 17 -9.07 -12.89 -37.79
N ALA A 18 -8.85 -13.46 -36.60
CA ALA A 18 -9.37 -14.76 -36.16
C ALA A 18 -9.53 -14.66 -34.63
N ASP A 19 -10.68 -14.31 -34.07
CA ASP A 19 -11.87 -15.15 -33.93
C ASP A 19 -11.59 -16.46 -33.15
N ALA A 20 -11.67 -16.36 -31.82
CA ALA A 20 -12.14 -17.41 -30.91
C ALA A 20 -12.01 -16.96 -29.44
N GLN A 21 -13.10 -16.42 -28.90
CA GLN A 21 -13.31 -16.37 -27.46
C GLN A 21 -13.67 -17.77 -26.93
N PRO A 22 -13.16 -18.19 -25.77
CA PRO A 22 -13.91 -19.08 -24.89
C PRO A 22 -14.71 -18.21 -23.91
N VAL A 23 -16.02 -18.17 -24.13
CA VAL A 23 -17.01 -17.72 -23.16
C VAL A 23 -16.91 -18.62 -21.93
N HIS A 24 -16.35 -18.10 -20.84
CA HIS A 24 -16.49 -18.76 -19.54
C HIS A 24 -17.96 -18.70 -19.10
N PRO A 25 -18.56 -19.83 -18.67
CA PRO A 25 -19.94 -19.84 -18.22
C PRO A 25 -20.09 -18.96 -16.98
N ARG A 26 -20.99 -17.98 -17.07
CA ARG A 26 -21.55 -17.27 -15.90
C ARG A 26 -22.42 -18.25 -15.12
N THR A 27 -21.81 -19.02 -14.23
CA THR A 27 -22.54 -19.68 -13.14
C THR A 27 -22.99 -18.61 -12.17
N GLY A 28 -24.24 -18.18 -12.33
CA GLY A 28 -24.98 -17.43 -11.33
C GLY A 28 -25.23 -18.34 -10.13
N THR A 29 -24.56 -18.04 -9.03
CA THR A 29 -24.99 -18.49 -7.70
C THR A 29 -25.41 -17.24 -6.96
N ALA A 30 -26.72 -17.12 -6.74
CA ALA A 30 -27.34 -16.00 -6.06
C ALA A 30 -26.68 -15.74 -4.70
N HIS A 31 -26.21 -14.50 -4.50
CA HIS A 31 -25.87 -14.00 -3.18
C HIS A 31 -27.12 -14.05 -2.28
N PRO A 32 -27.05 -14.63 -1.07
CA PRO A 32 -28.16 -14.50 -0.13
C PRO A 32 -28.32 -13.03 0.26
N ARG A 33 -29.51 -12.51 -0.04
CA ARG A 33 -30.00 -11.18 0.31
C ARG A 33 -30.13 -11.14 1.84
N ILE A 34 -29.17 -10.52 2.52
CA ILE A 34 -29.26 -10.31 3.97
C ILE A 34 -30.37 -9.29 4.21
N GLU A 35 -31.41 -9.72 4.92
CA GLU A 35 -32.56 -8.93 5.32
C GLU A 35 -32.11 -7.73 6.17
N GLN A 36 -32.63 -6.56 5.82
CA GLN A 36 -32.58 -5.38 6.67
C GLN A 36 -33.42 -5.64 7.92
N ALA A 37 -32.79 -5.62 9.08
CA ALA A 37 -33.48 -5.53 10.36
C ALA A 37 -33.38 -4.08 10.85
N ASP A 38 -34.51 -3.36 10.80
CA ASP A 38 -34.70 -2.13 11.56
C ASP A 38 -34.90 -2.47 13.04
N ALA A 39 -34.05 -1.96 13.92
CA ALA A 39 -34.41 -1.52 15.27
C ALA A 39 -33.25 -0.77 15.94
N GLN A 40 -33.47 0.53 16.10
CA GLN A 40 -32.72 1.48 16.90
C GLN A 40 -32.44 0.97 18.33
N THR A 41 -31.19 0.97 18.76
CA THR A 41 -30.87 1.32 20.15
C THR A 41 -29.93 2.51 20.12
N ASP A 42 -30.50 3.65 20.48
CA ASP A 42 -29.81 4.85 20.91
C ASP A 42 -28.78 4.47 21.97
N ARG A 43 -27.51 4.39 21.58
CA ARG A 43 -26.39 4.32 22.50
C ARG A 43 -25.58 5.57 22.29
N THR A 44 -25.90 6.60 23.07
CA THR A 44 -24.97 7.67 23.41
C THR A 44 -23.60 7.03 23.66
N PRO A 45 -22.54 7.40 22.90
CA PRO A 45 -21.22 6.87 23.19
C PRO A 45 -20.88 7.31 24.62
N ALA A 46 -20.63 6.33 25.49
CA ALA A 46 -20.17 6.60 26.84
C ALA A 46 -18.93 7.51 26.75
N PRO A 47 -18.79 8.50 27.65
CA PRO A 47 -17.60 9.35 27.66
C PRO A 47 -16.37 8.45 27.72
N THR A 48 -15.54 8.54 26.69
CA THR A 48 -14.32 7.74 26.57
C THR A 48 -13.34 8.25 27.63
N THR A 49 -13.41 7.68 28.83
CA THR A 49 -12.37 7.85 29.83
C THR A 49 -11.06 7.52 29.14
N PRO A 50 -10.05 8.42 29.14
CA PRO A 50 -8.78 8.13 28.50
C PRO A 50 -8.25 6.84 29.13
N ARG A 51 -8.02 5.81 28.30
CA ARG A 51 -7.43 4.55 28.78
C ARG A 51 -6.07 4.88 29.39
N THR A 52 -6.00 4.88 30.71
CA THR A 52 -4.80 5.07 31.53
C THR A 52 -3.96 3.79 31.62
N THR A 53 -4.28 2.76 30.82
CA THR A 53 -3.42 1.58 30.69
C THR A 53 -2.09 2.00 30.06
N PRO A 54 -0.95 1.73 30.73
CA PRO A 54 0.36 2.00 30.16
C PRO A 54 0.53 1.25 28.83
N PHE A 55 1.36 1.79 27.94
CA PHE A 55 1.79 1.07 26.74
C PHE A 55 2.82 0.02 27.14
N ASP A 56 2.67 -1.19 26.61
CA ASP A 56 3.67 -2.26 26.74
C ASP A 56 4.90 -1.95 25.87
N LEU A 57 4.70 -1.24 24.76
CA LEU A 57 5.76 -0.82 23.85
C LEU A 57 5.46 0.56 23.24
N VAL A 58 6.45 1.45 23.29
CA VAL A 58 6.47 2.66 22.47
C VAL A 58 7.71 2.61 21.60
N SER A 59 7.51 2.57 20.28
CA SER A 59 8.60 2.70 19.31
C SER A 59 8.75 4.15 18.88
N ILE A 60 9.97 4.53 18.47
CA ILE A 60 10.25 5.86 17.94
C ILE A 60 11.09 5.67 16.67
N GLY A 61 10.70 6.33 15.59
CA GLY A 61 11.49 6.30 14.37
C GLY A 61 10.68 6.46 13.10
N ARG A 62 11.17 5.89 12.01
CA ARG A 62 10.61 6.12 10.67
C ARG A 62 9.29 5.37 10.45
N ILE A 63 8.42 6.06 9.74
CA ILE A 63 7.30 5.50 9.01
C ILE A 63 7.41 5.96 7.56
N GLY A 64 6.91 5.15 6.63
CA GLY A 64 6.86 5.49 5.22
C GLY A 64 6.01 4.49 4.49
N VAL A 65 5.83 4.73 3.20
CA VAL A 65 5.17 3.80 2.31
C VAL A 65 6.21 2.94 1.61
N ASP A 66 6.12 1.63 1.78
CA ASP A 66 6.91 0.71 0.98
C ASP A 66 6.11 0.34 -0.28
N ILE A 67 6.73 0.59 -1.45
CA ILE A 67 6.21 0.30 -2.77
C ILE A 67 6.89 -0.97 -3.27
N TYR A 68 6.16 -2.09 -3.17
CA TYR A 68 6.66 -3.40 -3.53
C TYR A 68 6.25 -3.75 -4.96
N PRO A 69 7.17 -4.30 -5.78
CA PRO A 69 6.80 -4.83 -7.08
C PRO A 69 5.90 -6.04 -6.88
N LEU A 70 4.94 -6.24 -7.80
CA LEU A 70 4.17 -7.49 -7.83
C LEU A 70 4.84 -8.55 -8.73
N GLN A 71 5.94 -8.18 -9.39
CA GLN A 71 6.79 -9.02 -10.21
C GLN A 71 8.15 -9.21 -9.53
N ASP A 72 8.54 -10.46 -9.32
CA ASP A 72 9.84 -10.82 -8.74
C ASP A 72 10.90 -11.04 -9.84
N GLY A 73 12.17 -10.94 -9.49
CA GLY A 73 13.31 -11.30 -10.35
C GLY A 73 13.59 -10.32 -11.50
N VAL A 74 13.01 -9.12 -11.46
CA VAL A 74 13.18 -8.07 -12.47
C VAL A 74 13.58 -6.74 -11.81
N GLY A 75 14.37 -5.93 -12.52
CA GLY A 75 14.71 -4.57 -12.08
C GLY A 75 13.52 -3.62 -12.17
N LEU A 76 13.55 -2.53 -11.41
CA LEU A 76 12.46 -1.54 -11.33
C LEU A 76 12.04 -0.99 -12.69
N GLU A 77 12.96 -0.88 -13.65
CA GLU A 77 12.67 -0.44 -15.02
C GLU A 77 11.73 -1.38 -15.79
N SER A 78 11.61 -2.63 -15.35
CA SER A 78 10.77 -3.67 -15.97
C SER A 78 9.56 -4.07 -15.12
N VAL A 79 9.37 -3.47 -13.94
CA VAL A 79 8.20 -3.70 -13.09
C VAL A 79 6.99 -2.94 -13.65
N GLU A 80 5.88 -3.64 -13.88
CA GLU A 80 4.67 -3.02 -14.43
C GLU A 80 3.65 -2.63 -13.35
N THR A 81 3.65 -3.33 -12.21
CA THR A 81 2.63 -3.14 -11.17
C THR A 81 3.21 -3.19 -9.77
N PHE A 82 2.66 -2.34 -8.90
CA PHE A 82 3.14 -2.20 -7.53
C PHE A 82 2.00 -2.33 -6.51
N GLY A 83 2.34 -2.91 -5.37
CA GLY A 83 1.56 -2.82 -4.14
C GLY A 83 2.11 -1.75 -3.20
N LYS A 84 1.25 -1.19 -2.36
CA LYS A 84 1.62 -0.25 -1.31
C LYS A 84 1.40 -0.87 0.07
N TYR A 85 2.39 -0.76 0.94
CA TYR A 85 2.36 -1.23 2.30
C TYR A 85 2.86 -0.16 3.28
N LEU A 86 2.47 -0.28 4.55
CA LEU A 86 3.11 0.49 5.62
C LEU A 86 4.51 -0.08 5.85
N GLY A 87 5.50 0.81 5.90
CA GLY A 87 6.91 0.49 6.07
C GLY A 87 7.57 1.26 7.20
N GLY A 88 8.88 1.05 7.33
CA GLY A 88 9.72 1.65 8.36
C GLY A 88 9.95 0.72 9.55
N SER A 89 11.21 0.61 9.98
CA SER A 89 11.65 -0.35 11.01
C SER A 89 10.92 -0.17 12.35
N ALA A 90 10.81 1.06 12.85
CA ALA A 90 10.09 1.35 14.09
C ALA A 90 8.59 1.01 13.97
N SER A 91 7.98 1.36 12.84
CA SER A 91 6.58 1.06 12.55
C SER A 91 6.31 -0.44 12.52
N ASN A 92 7.19 -1.21 11.87
CA ASN A 92 7.10 -2.67 11.82
C ASN A 92 7.24 -3.31 13.21
N VAL A 93 8.09 -2.75 14.09
CA VAL A 93 8.23 -3.21 15.48
C VAL A 93 6.95 -2.96 16.28
N ALA A 94 6.34 -1.79 16.16
CA ALA A 94 5.05 -1.51 16.80
C ALA A 94 3.93 -2.42 16.28
N VAL A 95 3.84 -2.59 14.96
CA VAL A 95 2.85 -3.49 14.32
C VAL A 95 3.04 -4.93 14.78
N ALA A 96 4.28 -5.41 14.88
CA ALA A 96 4.56 -6.75 15.39
C ALA A 96 4.08 -6.89 16.84
N ALA A 97 4.37 -5.93 17.71
CA ALA A 97 3.91 -5.94 19.10
C ALA A 97 2.38 -5.97 19.20
N ALA A 98 1.68 -5.13 18.43
CA ALA A 98 0.22 -5.13 18.36
C ALA A 98 -0.34 -6.50 17.92
N ARG A 99 0.28 -7.12 16.90
CA ARG A 99 -0.11 -8.48 16.44
C ARG A 99 0.05 -9.55 17.50
N TYR A 100 0.98 -9.39 18.44
CA TYR A 100 1.16 -10.28 19.60
C TYR A 100 0.30 -9.89 20.81
N GLY A 101 -0.65 -8.97 20.65
CA GLY A 101 -1.61 -8.57 21.69
C GLY A 101 -1.10 -7.52 22.67
N LEU A 102 0.06 -6.91 22.42
CA LEU A 102 0.61 -5.83 23.25
C LEU A 102 -0.02 -4.49 22.92
N ASN A 103 -0.27 -3.66 23.94
CA ASN A 103 -0.69 -2.28 23.76
C ASN A 103 0.50 -1.44 23.28
N SER A 104 0.59 -1.19 21.98
CA SER A 104 1.72 -0.52 21.36
C SER A 104 1.38 0.87 20.79
N ALA A 105 2.37 1.77 20.79
CA ALA A 105 2.29 3.07 20.17
C ALA A 105 3.58 3.40 19.37
N ILE A 106 3.49 4.39 18.49
CA ILE A 106 4.64 4.93 17.76
C ILE A 106 4.71 6.45 17.84
N VAL A 107 5.92 6.97 18.11
CA VAL A 107 6.26 8.39 17.94
C VAL A 107 6.97 8.55 16.60
N THR A 108 6.34 9.28 15.68
CA THR A 108 6.85 9.50 14.31
C THR A 108 6.13 10.69 13.66
N ALA A 109 6.44 11.00 12.41
CA ALA A 109 5.76 12.02 11.62
C ALA A 109 5.45 11.50 10.22
N VAL A 110 4.34 11.96 9.66
CA VAL A 110 3.94 11.75 8.26
C VAL A 110 3.72 13.10 7.59
N GLY A 111 3.84 13.18 6.26
CA GLY A 111 3.51 14.41 5.53
C GLY A 111 2.00 14.71 5.54
N ASP A 112 1.64 15.96 5.30
CA ASP A 112 0.24 16.39 5.09
C ASP A 112 -0.26 16.02 3.68
N ASP A 113 -0.32 14.71 3.41
CA ASP A 113 -0.60 14.18 2.09
C ASP A 113 -1.44 12.88 2.15
N PRO A 114 -1.89 12.35 1.00
CA PRO A 114 -2.69 11.11 0.97
C PRO A 114 -1.98 9.88 1.55
N PHE A 115 -0.64 9.78 1.41
CA PHE A 115 0.11 8.67 1.99
C PHE A 115 0.20 8.81 3.52
N GLY A 116 0.34 10.03 4.04
CA GLY A 116 0.31 10.27 5.48
C GLY A 116 -1.02 9.90 6.11
N ARG A 117 -2.15 10.25 5.46
CA ARG A 117 -3.48 9.79 5.88
C ARG A 117 -3.60 8.27 5.83
N TYR A 118 -3.17 7.65 4.73
CA TYR A 118 -3.15 6.19 4.62
C TYR A 118 -2.37 5.53 5.76
N LEU A 119 -1.17 6.03 6.10
CA LEU A 119 -0.35 5.42 7.14
C LEU A 119 -1.00 5.53 8.53
N ARG A 120 -1.70 6.63 8.82
CA ARG A 120 -2.47 6.76 10.07
C ARG A 120 -3.60 5.75 10.15
N ASP A 121 -4.35 5.59 9.06
CA ASP A 121 -5.44 4.62 8.97
C ASP A 121 -4.89 3.19 9.09
N GLU A 122 -3.75 2.92 8.45
CA GLU A 122 -3.11 1.62 8.44
C GLU A 122 -2.53 1.24 9.82
N LEU A 123 -1.92 2.19 10.54
CA LEU A 123 -1.53 1.98 11.94
C LEU A 123 -2.74 1.61 12.80
N THR A 124 -3.85 2.35 12.65
CA THR A 124 -5.10 2.08 13.39
C THR A 124 -5.63 0.69 13.07
N ARG A 125 -5.68 0.33 11.78
CA ARG A 125 -6.13 -0.98 11.30
C ARG A 125 -5.26 -2.12 11.82
N LEU A 126 -3.95 -1.89 11.97
CA LEU A 126 -2.97 -2.84 12.48
C LEU A 126 -2.87 -2.84 14.02
N GLY A 127 -3.71 -2.07 14.72
CA GLY A 127 -3.80 -2.07 16.18
C GLY A 127 -2.71 -1.26 16.90
N VAL A 128 -1.99 -0.37 16.20
CA VAL A 128 -0.99 0.52 16.79
C VAL A 128 -1.64 1.86 17.13
N ASP A 129 -1.45 2.34 18.36
CA ASP A 129 -1.90 3.67 18.76
C ASP A 129 -1.07 4.76 18.05
N ASN A 130 -1.75 5.59 17.27
CA ASN A 130 -1.14 6.61 16.41
C ASN A 130 -1.26 8.04 16.98
N ARG A 131 -1.62 8.20 18.26
CA ARG A 131 -1.79 9.54 18.88
C ARG A 131 -0.53 10.40 18.89
N PHE A 132 0.65 9.78 18.78
CA PHE A 132 1.95 10.46 18.73
C PHE A 132 2.53 10.55 17.31
N VAL A 133 1.71 10.30 16.29
CA VAL A 133 2.08 10.58 14.90
C VAL A 133 1.79 12.05 14.63
N ALA A 134 2.85 12.84 14.41
CA ALA A 134 2.74 14.23 13.97
C ALA A 134 2.43 14.31 12.47
N THR A 135 1.87 15.45 12.05
CA THR A 135 1.76 15.80 10.63
C THR A 135 2.79 16.88 10.33
N ASP A 136 3.67 16.60 9.38
CA ASP A 136 4.65 17.54 8.84
C ASP A 136 4.04 18.26 7.63
N THR A 137 4.00 19.59 7.67
CA THR A 137 3.43 20.43 6.60
C THR A 137 4.47 20.90 5.59
N GLU A 138 5.75 20.64 5.83
CA GLU A 138 6.87 21.06 4.97
C GLU A 138 7.37 19.92 4.08
N HIS A 139 7.28 18.67 4.55
CA HIS A 139 7.81 17.50 3.85
C HIS A 139 6.71 16.50 3.49
N ASN A 140 6.87 15.83 2.34
CA ASN A 140 6.00 14.73 1.94
C ASN A 140 6.35 13.45 2.71
N THR A 141 5.37 12.57 2.84
CA THR A 141 5.53 11.22 3.36
C THR A 141 6.54 10.44 2.51
N PRO A 142 7.57 9.85 3.12
CA PRO A 142 8.61 9.15 2.38
C PRO A 142 8.07 7.87 1.74
N VAL A 143 8.61 7.54 0.56
CA VAL A 143 8.34 6.28 -0.14
C VAL A 143 9.64 5.49 -0.33
N THR A 144 9.57 4.18 -0.21
CA THR A 144 10.69 3.27 -0.49
C THR A 144 10.28 2.31 -1.57
N PHE A 145 10.99 2.31 -2.70
CA PHE A 145 10.84 1.25 -3.70
C PHE A 145 11.80 0.11 -3.36
N CYS A 146 11.41 -1.12 -3.65
CA CYS A 146 12.29 -2.28 -3.57
C CYS A 146 12.31 -3.08 -4.86
N GLU A 147 13.38 -3.84 -5.04
CA GLU A 147 13.44 -4.96 -5.98
C GLU A 147 13.49 -6.26 -5.19
N ILE A 148 13.09 -7.37 -5.84
CA ILE A 148 12.98 -8.67 -5.21
C ILE A 148 13.78 -9.67 -6.05
N PHE A 149 15.01 -9.98 -5.65
CA PHE A 149 15.86 -10.99 -6.28
C PHE A 149 16.20 -12.09 -5.24
N PRO A 150 15.37 -13.16 -5.14
CA PRO A 150 15.66 -14.26 -4.24
C PRO A 150 16.99 -14.95 -4.57
N PRO A 151 17.70 -15.50 -3.56
CA PRO A 151 17.22 -15.69 -2.19
C PRO A 151 17.53 -14.51 -1.25
N ASP A 152 18.45 -13.61 -1.58
CA ASP A 152 19.08 -12.71 -0.61
C ASP A 152 19.37 -11.28 -1.11
N GLU A 153 18.96 -10.92 -2.32
CA GLU A 153 19.18 -9.59 -2.89
C GLU A 153 17.87 -8.79 -2.96
N PHE A 154 17.77 -7.75 -2.12
CA PHE A 154 16.59 -6.88 -2.03
C PHE A 154 16.98 -5.40 -2.00
N PRO A 155 17.46 -4.83 -3.13
CA PRO A 155 17.80 -3.42 -3.23
C PRO A 155 16.65 -2.51 -2.78
N LEU A 156 16.98 -1.47 -2.00
CA LEU A 156 16.02 -0.48 -1.50
C LEU A 156 16.39 0.93 -1.98
N TYR A 157 15.40 1.63 -2.53
CA TYR A 157 15.54 2.98 -3.06
C TYR A 157 14.66 3.94 -2.25
N PHE A 158 15.29 4.76 -1.40
CA PHE A 158 14.60 5.66 -0.49
C PHE A 158 14.38 7.06 -1.10
N TYR A 159 13.14 7.53 -1.02
CA TYR A 159 12.76 8.92 -1.32
C TYR A 159 12.24 9.56 -0.03
N ARG A 160 12.93 10.61 0.43
CA ARG A 160 12.77 11.24 1.73
C ARG A 160 12.96 12.74 1.63
#